data_AF-A0A1K1NEZ8-F1
#
_entry.id   AF-A0A1K1NEZ8-F1
#
_cell.length_a   1.000
_cell.length_b   1.000
_cell.length_c   1.000
_cell.angle_alpha   90.00
_cell.angle_beta   90.00
_cell.angle_gamma   90.00
#
_symmetry.space_group_name_H-M   'P 1'
#
loop_
_entity.id
_entity.type
_entity.pdbx_description
1 polymer ?
#
loop_
_entity_poly.entity_id
_entity_poly.type
_entity_poly.pdbx_seq_one_letter_code
_entity_poly.pdbx_strand_id
1 'polypeptide(L)'
;MTRLSIETFRPVFPRSALISTVLRIALGLIYTLAGVNGFFLYAGLEPFLSKSPAAIELLGTGYLLVLEKSAELAGGLLLLSGRFIPLALLALFPITLNIAAFHLFVDPALLLPVLAMFLAHGYMLWAARRHYASLLCP
;
A
#
# COMPACT_ATOMS: atom_id res chain seq x y z
N MET A 1 21.51 7.54 35.42
CA MET A 1 20.96 8.73 34.73
C MET A 1 21.22 8.59 33.23
N THR A 2 20.48 7.69 32.58
CA THR A 2 20.58 7.39 31.15
C THR A 2 19.60 8.30 30.42
N ARG A 3 20.11 9.21 29.57
CA ARG A 3 19.29 10.09 28.74
C ARG A 3 18.50 9.20 27.77
N LEU A 4 17.21 9.00 28.03
CA LEU A 4 16.25 8.62 27.00
C LEU A 4 16.20 9.80 26.02
N SER A 5 17.09 9.79 25.04
CA SER A 5 16.98 10.64 23.87
C SER A 5 15.67 10.28 23.20
N ILE A 6 14.65 11.10 23.45
CA ILE A 6 13.45 11.16 22.63
C ILE A 6 13.97 11.37 21.21
N GLU A 7 14.04 10.29 20.43
CA GLU A 7 14.28 10.38 19.00
C GLU A 7 13.22 11.30 18.46
N THR A 8 13.64 12.52 18.16
CA THR A 8 12.78 13.55 17.60
C THR A 8 12.18 12.95 16.34
N PHE A 9 10.85 12.90 16.30
CA PHE A 9 10.08 12.48 15.14
C PHE A 9 10.48 13.37 13.96
N ARG A 10 11.50 12.95 13.21
CA ARG A 10 11.91 13.65 12.00
C ARG A 10 10.81 13.37 10.99
N PRO A 11 10.13 14.40 10.46
CA PRO A 11 9.12 14.19 9.45
C PRO A 11 9.76 13.45 8.27
N VAL A 12 9.13 12.34 7.86
CA VAL A 12 9.63 11.44 6.81
C VAL A 12 9.90 12.20 5.49
N PHE A 13 9.21 13.33 5.26
CA PHE A 13 9.35 14.14 4.04
C PHE A 13 9.72 15.61 4.39
N PRO A 14 10.81 16.20 3.84
CA PRO A 14 11.15 17.60 4.02
C PRO A 14 10.39 18.52 3.05
N ARG A 15 9.67 19.54 3.55
CA ARG A 15 9.01 20.72 2.91
C ARG A 15 8.25 20.58 1.56
N SER A 16 8.34 19.50 0.79
CA SER A 16 7.35 19.05 -0.21
C SER A 16 6.10 18.45 0.47
N ALA A 17 5.75 18.99 1.63
CA ALA A 17 4.92 18.35 2.65
C ALA A 17 3.51 18.06 2.15
N LEU A 18 2.97 18.87 1.25
CA LEU A 18 1.61 18.70 0.75
C LEU A 18 1.49 17.51 -0.18
N ILE A 19 2.32 17.42 -1.24
CA ILE A 19 2.24 16.33 -2.22
C ILE A 19 2.44 14.98 -1.53
N SER A 20 3.48 14.84 -0.72
CA SER A 20 3.75 13.57 -0.02
C SER A 20 2.64 13.22 0.98
N THR A 21 2.00 14.22 1.61
CA THR A 21 0.83 13.98 2.48
C THR A 21 -0.39 13.55 1.69
N VAL A 22 -0.69 14.20 0.57
CA VAL A 22 -1.80 13.85 -0.30
C VAL A 22 -1.62 12.44 -0.85
N LEU A 23 -0.44 12.11 -1.38
CA LEU A 23 -0.15 10.77 -1.90
C LEU A 23 -0.20 9.70 -0.79
N ARG A 24 0.33 10.00 0.40
CA ARG A 24 0.21 9.09 1.56
C ARG A 24 -1.24 8.81 1.92
N ILE A 25 -2.07 9.85 2.01
CA ILE A 25 -3.48 9.70 2.36
C ILE A 25 -4.22 8.96 1.25
N ALA A 26 -3.98 9.31 -0.02
CA ALA A 26 -4.60 8.66 -1.17
C ALA A 26 -4.25 7.16 -1.23
N LEU A 27 -2.97 6.80 -1.16
CA LEU A 27 -2.54 5.41 -1.11
C LEU A 27 -3.11 4.69 0.12
N GLY A 28 -3.06 5.33 1.29
CA GLY A 28 -3.60 4.77 2.53
C GLY A 28 -5.09 4.45 2.42
N LEU A 29 -5.89 5.34 1.83
CA LEU A 29 -7.32 5.11 1.57
C LEU A 29 -7.53 3.97 0.56
N ILE A 30 -6.79 3.95 -0.54
CA ILE A 30 -6.90 2.90 -1.57
C ILE A 30 -6.66 1.51 -0.95
N TYR A 31 -5.55 1.32 -0.23
CA TYR A 31 -5.25 0.01 0.37
C TYR A 31 -6.20 -0.36 1.50
N THR A 32 -6.62 0.60 2.34
CA THR A 32 -7.57 0.34 3.42
C THR A 32 -8.92 -0.10 2.86
N LEU A 33 -9.44 0.61 1.85
CA LEU A 33 -10.71 0.26 1.22
C LEU A 33 -10.61 -1.06 0.46
N ALA A 34 -9.51 -1.32 -0.25
CA ALA A 34 -9.28 -2.60 -0.94
C ALA A 34 -9.23 -3.78 0.04
N GLY A 35 -8.50 -3.63 1.16
CA GLY A 35 -8.43 -4.64 2.21
C GLY A 35 -9.81 -4.94 2.83
N VAL A 36 -10.56 -3.90 3.23
CA VAL A 36 -11.93 -4.06 3.76
C VAL A 36 -12.83 -4.73 2.71
N ASN A 37 -12.76 -4.30 1.44
CA ASN A 37 -13.55 -4.88 0.35
C ASN A 37 -13.25 -6.37 0.14
N GLY A 38 -11.99 -6.77 0.26
CA GLY A 38 -11.60 -8.18 0.18
C GLY A 38 -12.10 -9.02 1.36
N PHE A 39 -12.19 -8.45 2.56
CA PHE A 39 -12.81 -9.15 3.70
C PHE A 39 -14.32 -9.34 3.54
N PHE A 40 -15.03 -8.46 2.82
CA PHE A 40 -16.42 -8.72 2.43
C PHE A 40 -16.51 -9.96 1.54
N LEU A 41 -15.63 -10.06 0.54
CA LEU A 41 -15.56 -11.24 -0.32
C LEU A 41 -15.25 -12.51 0.47
N TYR A 42 -14.29 -12.45 1.39
CA TYR A 42 -13.95 -13.58 2.29
C TYR A 42 -15.13 -14.00 3.16
N ALA A 43 -15.92 -13.05 3.66
CA ALA A 43 -17.11 -13.30 4.47
C ALA A 43 -18.35 -13.76 3.66
N GLY A 44 -18.24 -13.89 2.33
CA GLY A 44 -19.37 -14.22 1.46
C GLY A 44 -20.39 -13.09 1.30
N LEU A 45 -20.01 -11.86 1.63
CA LEU A 45 -20.83 -10.66 1.44
C LEU A 45 -20.57 -10.04 0.07
N GLU A 46 -21.51 -9.22 -0.41
CA GLU A 46 -21.28 -8.41 -1.60
C GLU A 46 -20.32 -7.24 -1.29
N PRO A 47 -19.10 -7.24 -1.87
CA PRO A 47 -18.15 -6.14 -1.85
C PRO A 47 -18.71 -4.90 -2.54
N PHE A 48 -18.30 -3.75 -2.03
CA PHE A 48 -18.78 -2.43 -2.46
C PHE A 48 -17.91 -1.79 -3.54
N LEU A 49 -16.68 -2.29 -3.76
CA LEU A 49 -15.85 -1.94 -4.91
C LEU A 49 -15.97 -3.00 -6.00
N SER A 50 -15.76 -2.58 -7.25
CA SER A 50 -15.77 -3.46 -8.42
C SER A 50 -14.82 -4.63 -8.24
N LYS A 51 -15.31 -5.84 -8.53
CA LYS A 51 -14.52 -7.07 -8.57
C LYS A 51 -14.17 -7.43 -10.02
N SER A 52 -12.94 -7.87 -10.24
CA SER A 52 -12.58 -8.59 -11.45
C SER A 52 -12.79 -10.10 -11.21
N PRO A 53 -13.60 -10.81 -12.02
CA PRO A 53 -13.73 -12.27 -11.92
C PRO A 53 -12.37 -12.98 -12.02
N ALA A 54 -11.48 -12.50 -12.89
CA ALA A 54 -10.13 -13.04 -13.04
C ALA A 54 -9.26 -12.81 -11.79
N ALA A 55 -9.48 -11.72 -11.05
CA ALA A 55 -8.77 -11.49 -9.78
C ALA A 55 -9.25 -12.47 -8.69
N ILE A 56 -10.54 -12.80 -8.66
CA ILE A 56 -11.09 -13.80 -7.73
C ILE A 56 -10.53 -15.19 -8.05
N GLU A 57 -10.44 -15.54 -9.34
CA GLU A 57 -9.83 -16.79 -9.77
C GLU A 57 -8.35 -16.88 -9.38
N LEU A 58 -7.60 -15.78 -9.54
CA LEU A 58 -6.18 -15.70 -9.19
C LEU A 58 -5.92 -15.80 -7.68
N LEU A 59 -6.68 -15.05 -6.87
CA LEU A 59 -6.47 -14.98 -5.41
C LEU A 59 -7.20 -16.10 -4.65
N GLY A 60 -8.21 -16.69 -5.28
CA GLY A 60 -9.20 -17.52 -4.61
C GLY A 60 -9.94 -16.76 -3.52
N THR A 61 -10.56 -17.51 -2.62
CA THR A 61 -11.31 -17.00 -1.46
C THR A 61 -10.74 -17.47 -0.12
N GLY A 62 -9.55 -18.10 -0.14
CA GLY A 62 -8.94 -18.73 1.02
C GLY A 62 -7.74 -17.96 1.59
N TYR A 63 -6.69 -18.70 1.95
CA TYR A 63 -5.48 -18.19 2.59
C TYR A 63 -4.86 -16.97 1.88
N LEU A 64 -4.69 -17.05 0.55
CA LEU A 64 -4.00 -16.01 -0.21
C LEU A 64 -4.78 -14.69 -0.19
N LEU A 65 -6.10 -14.75 -0.38
CA LEU A 65 -6.98 -13.59 -0.25
C LEU A 65 -6.86 -12.95 1.14
N VAL A 66 -6.96 -13.75 2.21
CA VAL A 66 -6.85 -13.23 3.59
C VAL A 66 -5.48 -12.59 3.82
N LEU A 67 -4.40 -13.22 3.36
CA LEU A 67 -3.05 -12.71 3.54
C LEU A 67 -2.86 -11.37 2.81
N GLU A 68 -3.22 -11.31 1.53
CA GLU A 68 -3.09 -10.09 0.72
C GLU A 68 -3.92 -8.96 1.32
N LYS A 69 -5.19 -9.22 1.64
CA LYS A 69 -6.12 -8.18 2.14
C LYS A 69 -5.79 -7.74 3.56
N SER A 70 -5.19 -8.61 4.37
CA SER A 70 -4.62 -8.23 5.68
C SER A 70 -3.42 -7.30 5.51
N ALA A 71 -2.52 -7.59 4.58
CA ALA A 71 -1.35 -6.76 4.31
C ALA A 71 -1.75 -5.39 3.73
N GLU A 72 -2.71 -5.35 2.80
CA GLU A 72 -3.30 -4.10 2.28
C GLU A 72 -3.93 -3.28 3.40
N LEU A 73 -4.78 -3.91 4.23
CA LEU A 73 -5.45 -3.22 5.33
C LEU A 73 -4.46 -2.67 6.36
N ALA A 74 -3.51 -3.50 6.81
CA ALA A 74 -2.51 -3.08 7.78
C ALA A 74 -1.62 -1.96 7.23
N GLY A 75 -1.10 -2.12 6.00
CA GLY A 75 -0.27 -1.12 5.34
C GLY A 75 -1.03 0.19 5.09
N GLY A 76 -2.29 0.10 4.64
CA GLY A 76 -3.16 1.25 4.44
C GLY A 76 -3.39 2.05 5.72
N LEU A 77 -3.70 1.37 6.83
CA LEU A 77 -3.87 2.01 8.15
C LEU A 77 -2.58 2.64 8.67
N LEU A 78 -1.42 2.00 8.46
CA LEU A 78 -0.12 2.58 8.79
C LEU A 78 0.13 3.87 8.00
N LEU A 79 -0.13 3.86 6.68
CA LEU A 79 -0.04 5.06 5.85
C LEU A 79 -0.99 6.16 6.34
N LEU A 80 -2.26 5.86 6.64
CA LEU A 80 -3.23 6.83 7.12
C LEU A 80 -2.85 7.44 8.47
N SER A 81 -2.40 6.62 9.42
CA SER A 81 -1.95 7.05 10.74
C SER A 81 -0.66 7.88 10.71
N GLY A 82 0.06 7.88 9.58
CA GLY A 82 1.34 8.56 9.44
C GLY A 82 2.47 7.89 10.22
N ARG A 83 2.28 6.63 10.63
CA ARG A 83 3.27 5.84 11.37
C ARG A 83 3.91 4.79 10.47
N PHE A 84 5.19 4.51 10.70
CA PHE A 84 5.95 3.48 9.97
C PHE A 84 5.84 3.61 8.44
N ILE A 85 5.77 4.83 7.91
CA ILE A 85 5.53 5.09 6.48
C ILE A 85 6.51 4.34 5.57
N PRO A 86 7.84 4.39 5.79
CA PRO A 86 8.77 3.66 4.92
C PRO A 86 8.57 2.14 4.96
N LEU A 87 8.28 1.58 6.14
CA LEU A 87 7.98 0.16 6.30
C LEU A 87 6.70 -0.23 5.55
N ALA A 88 5.63 0.56 5.69
CA ALA A 88 4.36 0.31 5.03
C ALA A 88 4.50 0.36 3.51
N LEU A 89 5.19 1.35 2.96
CA LEU A 89 5.47 1.44 1.52
C LEU A 89 6.25 0.22 1.03
N LEU A 90 7.30 -0.18 1.74
CA LEU A 90 8.11 -1.32 1.34
C LEU A 90 7.31 -2.64 1.38
N ALA A 91 6.51 -2.84 2.43
CA ALA A 91 5.66 -4.03 2.58
C ALA A 91 4.54 -4.11 1.52
N LEU A 92 3.96 -2.97 1.14
CA LEU A 92 2.90 -2.89 0.13
C LEU A 92 3.44 -2.92 -1.32
N PHE A 93 4.73 -2.67 -1.54
CA PHE A 93 5.33 -2.63 -2.87
C PHE A 93 5.10 -3.90 -3.70
N PRO A 94 5.39 -5.12 -3.22
CA PRO A 94 5.15 -6.34 -4.01
C PRO A 94 3.67 -6.53 -4.37
N ILE A 95 2.75 -6.15 -3.46
CA ILE A 95 1.30 -6.20 -3.72
C ILE A 95 0.93 -5.22 -4.83
N THR A 96 1.46 -4.00 -4.77
CA THR A 96 1.22 -2.96 -5.79
C THR A 96 1.76 -3.36 -7.14
N LEU A 97 2.94 -3.99 -7.18
CA LEU A 97 3.52 -4.54 -8.39
C LEU A 97 2.66 -5.65 -8.96
N ASN A 98 2.14 -6.56 -8.11
CA ASN A 98 1.22 -7.60 -8.53
C ASN A 98 -0.08 -7.03 -9.12
N ILE A 99 -0.69 -6.04 -8.48
CA ILE A 99 -1.90 -5.37 -8.99
C ILE A 99 -1.63 -4.71 -10.35
N ALA A 100 -0.49 -4.03 -10.51
CA ALA A 100 -0.12 -3.40 -11.78
C ALA A 100 0.11 -4.43 -12.88
N ALA A 101 0.84 -5.52 -12.59
CA ALA A 101 1.08 -6.60 -13.54
C ALA A 101 -0.23 -7.30 -13.93
N PHE A 102 -1.12 -7.58 -12.98
CA PHE A 102 -2.43 -8.17 -13.24
C PHE A 102 -3.25 -7.33 -14.22
N HIS A 103 -3.29 -6.01 -14.04
CA HIS A 103 -4.05 -5.15 -14.95
C HIS A 103 -3.35 -4.94 -16.30
N LEU A 104 -2.02 -5.10 -16.36
CA LEU A 104 -1.28 -5.02 -17.61
C LEU A 104 -1.46 -6.27 -18.49
N PHE A 105 -1.55 -7.46 -17.87
CA PHE A 105 -1.50 -8.73 -18.60
C PHE A 105 -2.81 -9.53 -18.59
N VAL A 106 -3.71 -9.32 -17.61
CA VAL A 106 -4.90 -10.16 -17.40
C VAL A 106 -6.20 -9.37 -17.56
N ASP A 107 -6.34 -8.25 -16.85
CA ASP A 107 -7.58 -7.45 -16.89
C ASP A 107 -7.29 -5.94 -17.02
N PRO A 108 -7.33 -5.38 -18.23
CA PRO A 108 -6.96 -3.98 -18.47
C PRO A 108 -8.04 -2.98 -18.06
N ALA A 109 -9.21 -3.40 -17.54
CA ALA A 109 -10.33 -2.51 -17.25
C ALA A 109 -9.97 -1.32 -16.33
N LEU A 110 -9.06 -1.54 -15.37
CA LEU A 110 -8.58 -0.50 -14.44
C LEU A 110 -7.10 -0.15 -14.65
N LEU A 111 -6.53 -0.43 -15.83
CA LEU A 111 -5.11 -0.21 -16.08
C LEU A 111 -4.66 1.23 -15.80
N LEU A 112 -5.41 2.22 -16.29
CA LEU A 112 -5.04 3.63 -16.13
C LEU A 112 -5.00 4.09 -14.66
N PRO A 113 -6.05 3.92 -13.84
CA PRO A 113 -5.98 4.30 -12.42
C PRO A 113 -4.94 3.48 -11.64
N VAL A 114 -4.72 2.20 -12.00
CA VAL A 114 -3.70 1.36 -11.35
C VAL A 114 -2.29 1.83 -11.68
N LEU A 115 -2.01 2.25 -12.91
CA LEU A 115 -0.71 2.84 -13.27
C LEU A 115 -0.45 4.14 -12.51
N ALA A 116 -1.47 5.00 -12.35
CA ALA A 116 -1.35 6.21 -11.54
C ALA A 116 -1.02 5.88 -10.07
N MET A 117 -1.70 4.89 -9.49
CA MET A 117 -1.40 4.38 -8.14
C MET A 117 0.03 3.83 -8.04
N PHE A 118 0.46 3.02 -9.00
CA PHE A 118 1.80 2.42 -9.02
C PHE A 118 2.90 3.49 -9.10
N LEU A 119 2.74 4.49 -9.96
CA LEU A 119 3.67 5.62 -10.07
C LEU A 119 3.71 6.46 -8.80
N ALA A 120 2.55 6.74 -8.19
CA ALA A 120 2.47 7.44 -6.90
C ALA A 120 3.20 6.67 -5.79
N HIS A 121 3.03 5.35 -5.74
CA HIS A 121 3.73 4.50 -4.79
C HIS A 121 5.25 4.51 -5.04
N GLY A 122 5.69 4.34 -6.30
CA GLY A 122 7.10 4.42 -6.68
C GLY A 122 7.74 5.76 -6.32
N TYR A 123 7.04 6.87 -6.55
CA TYR A 123 7.47 8.20 -6.10
C TYR A 123 7.64 8.27 -4.57
N MET A 124 6.69 7.73 -3.81
CA MET A 124 6.76 7.72 -2.34
C MET A 124 7.94 6.87 -1.83
N LEU A 125 8.21 5.71 -2.44
CA LEU A 125 9.40 4.90 -2.15
C LEU A 125 10.69 5.68 -2.45
N TRP A 126 10.76 6.33 -3.61
CA TRP A 126 11.90 7.16 -3.99
C TRP A 126 12.09 8.35 -3.04
N ALA A 127 11.01 9.02 -2.63
CA ALA A 127 11.06 10.12 -1.68
C ALA A 127 11.54 9.64 -0.31
N ALA A 128 11.14 8.44 0.12
CA ALA A 128 11.57 7.82 1.36
C ALA A 128 12.96 7.14 1.29
N ARG A 129 13.62 7.07 0.12
CA ARG A 129 14.82 6.24 -0.13
C ARG A 129 15.96 6.35 0.87
N ARG A 130 16.14 7.53 1.48
CA ARG A 130 17.18 7.75 2.50
C ARG A 130 16.97 6.89 3.75
N HIS A 131 15.73 6.50 4.05
CA HIS A 131 15.40 5.61 5.17
C HIS A 131 15.74 4.14 4.88
N TYR A 132 15.97 3.78 3.61
CA TYR A 132 16.36 2.42 3.22
C TYR A 132 17.87 2.25 3.09
N ALA A 133 18.66 3.28 3.38
CA ALA A 133 20.11 3.23 3.22
C ALA A 133 20.75 2.08 4.02
N SER A 134 20.25 1.80 5.24
CA SER A 134 20.72 0.68 6.06
C SER A 134 20.29 -0.70 5.55
N LEU A 135 19.27 -0.79 4.69
CA LEU A 135 18.86 -2.05 4.06
C LEU A 135 19.68 -2.37 2.81
N LEU A 136 20.30 -1.35 2.21
CA LEU A 136 21.01 -1.44 0.93
C LEU A 136 22.54 -1.43 1.08
N CYS A 137 23.05 -1.05 2.26
CA CYS A 137 24.46 -1.10 2.57
C CYS A 137 24.72 -2.35 3.44
N PRO A 138 25.55 -3.30 2.98
CA PRO A 138 25.97 -4.46 3.77
C PRO A 138 26.89 -4.09 4.94
#